data_AF-A0A151TML0-F1
#
_entry.id   AF-A0A151TML0-F1
#
_cell.length_a   1.000
_cell.length_b   1.000
_cell.length_c   1.000
_cell.angle_alpha   90.00
_cell.angle_beta   90.00
_cell.angle_gamma   90.00
#
_symmetry.space_group_name_H-M   'P 1'
#
loop_
_entity.id
_entity.type
_entity.pdbx_description
1 polymer ?
#
loop_
_entity_poly.entity_id
_entity_poly.type
_entity_poly.pdbx_seq_one_letter_code
_entity_poly.pdbx_strand_id
1 'polypeptide(L)' 'MKRFVIPVSYVNQPSFQDLLCQAEEEFGYDHPMGGLTIPCSEDVFQHITSCLNGQ' A
#
# COMPACT_ATOMS: atom_id res chain seq x y z
N MET A 1 12.53 8.31 8.53
CA MET A 1 11.49 8.29 7.49
C MET A 1 12.13 7.92 6.16
N LYS A 2 11.74 6.79 5.59
CA LYS A 2 12.19 6.33 4.27
C LYS A 2 11.04 6.52 3.29
N ARG A 3 11.35 7.03 2.10
CA ARG A 3 10.35 7.25 1.05
C ARG A 3 10.53 6.17 -0.01
N PHE A 4 9.44 5.47 -0.32
CA PHE A 4 9.38 4.50 -1.39
C PHE A 4 8.61 5.10 -2.55
N VAL A 5 9.13 4.92 -3.77
CA VAL A 5 8.45 5.32 -5.00
C VAL A 5 8.05 4.04 -5.70
N ILE A 6 6.76 3.88 -5.95
CA ILE A 6 6.20 2.71 -6.63
C ILE A 6 5.49 3.15 -7.92
N PRO A 7 5.46 2.32 -8.96
CA PRO A 7 4.63 2.57 -10.12
C PRO A 7 3.15 2.68 -9.75
N VAL A 8 2.44 3.63 -10.35
CA VAL A 8 0.98 3.77 -10.15
C VAL A 8 0.21 2.51 -10.56
N SER A 9 0.77 1.71 -11.46
CA SER A 9 0.18 0.43 -11.89
C SER A 9 0.03 -0.59 -10.76
N TYR A 10 0.79 -0.47 -9.66
CA TYR A 10 0.68 -1.38 -8.52
C TYR A 10 -0.66 -1.23 -7.81
N VAL A 11 -1.26 -0.03 -7.83
CA VAL A 11 -2.59 0.23 -7.24
C VAL A 11 -3.67 -0.63 -7.90
N ASN A 12 -3.45 -1.07 -9.14
CA ASN A 12 -4.38 -1.94 -9.87
C ASN A 12 -4.10 -3.44 -9.66
N GLN A 13 -3.06 -3.81 -8.92
CA GLN A 13 -2.76 -5.21 -8.64
C GLN A 13 -3.66 -5.72 -7.51
N PRO A 14 -4.27 -6.91 -7.64
CA PRO A 14 -5.20 -7.43 -6.65
C PRO A 14 -4.62 -7.45 -5.22
N SER A 15 -3.36 -7.87 -5.09
CA SER A 15 -2.67 -7.92 -3.79
C SER A 15 -2.47 -6.55 -3.15
N PHE A 16 -2.30 -5.50 -3.96
CA PHE A 16 -2.22 -4.14 -3.44
C PHE A 16 -3.62 -3.63 -3.07
N GLN A 17 -4.65 -3.97 -3.84
CA GLN A 17 -6.04 -3.63 -3.51
C GLN A 17 -6.50 -4.29 -2.21
N ASP A 18 -6.11 -5.54 -1.94
CA ASP A 18 -6.40 -6.19 -0.67
C ASP A 18 -5.83 -5.39 0.53
N LEU A 19 -4.58 -4.90 0.40
CA LEU A 19 -3.98 -4.00 1.39
C LEU A 19 -4.75 -2.69 1.55
N LEU A 20 -5.28 -2.12 0.45
CA LEU A 20 -6.09 -0.91 0.50
C LEU A 20 -7.43 -1.16 1.19
N CYS A 21 -8.07 -2.29 0.92
CA CYS A 21 -9.30 -2.69 1.60
C CYS A 21 -9.06 -2.84 3.11
N GLN A 22 -7.97 -3.50 3.51
CA GLN A 22 -7.62 -3.62 4.94
C GLN A 22 -7.35 -2.26 5.58
N ALA A 23 -6.65 -1.37 4.87
CA ALA A 23 -6.41 0.00 5.33
C ALA A 23 -7.72 0.77 5.54
N GLU A 24 -8.67 0.64 4.61
CA GLU A 24 -10.00 1.22 4.73
C GLU A 24 -10.77 0.64 5.92
N GLU A 25 -10.79 -0.68 6.09
CA GLU A 25 -11.50 -1.33 7.20
C GLU A 25 -10.96 -0.89 8.57
N GLU A 26 -9.64 -0.71 8.69
CA GLU A 26 -9.00 -0.36 9.96
C GLU A 26 -9.04 1.15 10.24
N PHE A 27 -8.81 1.99 9.23
CA PHE A 27 -8.62 3.43 9.44
C PHE A 27 -9.70 4.32 8.79
N GLY A 28 -10.57 3.76 7.95
CA GLY A 28 -11.56 4.50 7.18
C GLY A 28 -10.95 5.42 6.11
N TYR A 29 -11.80 6.19 5.44
CA TYR A 29 -11.38 7.14 4.40
C TYR A 29 -11.12 8.56 4.92
N ASP A 30 -11.49 8.85 6.16
CA ASP A 30 -11.42 10.20 6.71
C ASP A 30 -10.02 10.48 7.27
N HIS A 31 -9.09 10.70 6.34
CA HIS A 31 -7.70 11.01 6.65
C HIS A 31 -7.46 12.52 6.51
N PRO A 32 -7.35 13.27 7.62
CA PRO A 32 -7.23 14.73 7.59
C PRO A 32 -5.94 15.23 6.89
N MET A 33 -4.94 14.37 6.75
CA MET A 33 -3.68 14.68 6.05
C MET A 33 -3.72 14.32 4.55
N GLY A 34 -4.82 13.76 4.05
CA GLY A 34 -4.97 13.32 2.65
C GLY A 34 -4.04 12.18 2.23
N GLY A 35 -3.28 11.61 3.17
CA GLY A 35 -2.42 10.45 2.97
C GLY A 35 -3.15 9.16 3.32
N LEU A 36 -2.68 8.06 2.75
CA LEU A 36 -3.16 6.72 3.05
C LEU A 36 -2.23 6.05 4.07
N THR A 37 -2.81 5.41 5.08
CA THR A 37 -2.08 4.59 6.05
C THR A 37 -2.21 3.13 5.67
N ILE A 38 -1.09 2.43 5.44
CA ILE A 38 -1.10 1.00 5.10
C ILE A 38 -0.80 0.18 6.38
N PRO A 39 -1.66 -0.78 6.78
CA PRO A 39 -1.47 -1.60 7.98
C PRO A 39 -0.43 -2.72 7.73
N CYS A 40 0.80 -2.37 7.41
CA CYS A 40 1.88 -3.34 7.26
C CYS A 40 3.24 -2.78 7.70
N SER A 41 4.17 -3.67 8.04
CA SER A 41 5.55 -3.29 8.34
C SER A 41 6.30 -2.91 7.05
N GLU A 42 7.41 -2.17 7.20
CA GLU A 42 8.26 -1.78 6.06
C GLU A 42 8.77 -3.01 5.28
N ASP A 43 9.08 -4.11 5.97
CA ASP A 43 9.53 -5.37 5.35
C ASP A 43 8.44 -6.02 4.49
N VAL A 44 7.19 -6.03 4.97
CA VAL A 44 6.04 -6.56 4.22
C VAL A 44 5.77 -5.70 2.99
N PHE A 45 5.81 -4.38 3.14
CA PHE A 45 5.65 -3.45 2.01
C PHE A 45 6.73 -3.67 0.93
N GLN A 46 7.99 -3.84 1.34
CA GLN A 46 9.10 -4.14 0.43
C GLN A 46 8.94 -5.50 -0.27
N HIS A 47 8.46 -6.51 0.45
CA HIS A 47 8.21 -7.81 -0.14
C HIS A 47 7.12 -7.74 -1.22
N ILE A 48 6.01 -7.09 -0.93
CA ILE A 48 4.88 -6.93 -1.87
C ILE A 48 5.33 -6.14 -3.10
N THR A 49 5.98 -5.00 -2.90
CA THR A 49 6.49 -4.19 -4.01
C THR A 49 7.53 -4.93 -4.86
N SER A 50 8.39 -5.76 -4.25
CA SER A 50 9.31 -6.63 -5.00
C SER A 50 8.59 -7.68 -5.84
N CYS A 51 7.51 -8.30 -5.34
CA CYS A 51 6.72 -9.26 -6.09
C CYS A 51 6.00 -8.60 -7.28
N LEU A 52 5.55 -7.35 -7.11
CA LEU A 52 4.89 -6.57 -8.16
C LEU A 52 5.85 -6.00 -9.22
N ASN A 53 7.16 -5.93 -8.94
CA ASN A 53 8.17 -5.40 -9.85
C ASN A 53 8.63 -6.40 -10.93
N GLY A 54 8.26 -7.66 -10.80
CA GLY A 54 8.60 -8.72 -11.76
C GLY A 54 7.48 -9.07 -12.75
N GLN A 55 6.41 -8.28 -12.79
CA GLN A 55 5.17 -8.59 -13.53
C GLN A 55 4.93 -7.64 -14.72
#